data_AF-A0A839JVZ6-F1
#
_entry.id   AF-A0A839JVZ6-F1
#
_cell.length_a   1.000
_cell.length_b   1.000
_cell.length_c   1.000
_cell.angle_alpha   90.00
_cell.angle_beta   90.00
_cell.angle_gamma   90.00
#
_symmetry.space_group_name_H-M   'P 1'
#
loop_
_entity.id
_entity.type
_entity.pdbx_description
1 polymer ?
#
loop_
_entity_poly.entity_id
_entity_poly.type
_entity_poly.pdbx_seq_one_letter_code
_entity_poly.pdbx_strand_id
1 'polypeptide(L)'
;MNKFRKFIEELLKKTDIVVMILTIVLVISIFFVFQYPNDQWPIISACASGGLMNILTGLKQTKNPSKKSSGMTFVMLGVIIVILGFILAGMVKDA
;
A
#
# COMPACT_ATOMS: atom_id res chain seq x y z
N MET A 1 -22.26 -4.92 6.33
CA MET A 1 -21.75 -4.94 4.93
C MET A 1 -21.97 -3.65 4.13
N ASN A 2 -23.15 -3.01 4.15
CA ASN A 2 -23.41 -1.80 3.32
C ASN A 2 -22.54 -0.57 3.59
N LYS A 3 -22.08 -0.34 4.84
CA LYS A 3 -21.18 0.79 5.17
C LYS A 3 -19.77 0.63 4.58
N PHE A 4 -19.20 -0.57 4.67
CA PHE A 4 -17.86 -0.85 4.17
C PHE A 4 -17.80 -0.71 2.64
N ARG A 5 -18.83 -1.22 1.94
CA ARG A 5 -18.94 -1.07 0.48
C ARG A 5 -19.04 0.40 0.05
N LYS A 6 -19.85 1.21 0.74
CA LYS A 6 -19.94 2.66 0.49
C LYS A 6 -18.60 3.36 0.73
N PHE A 7 -17.90 3.03 1.81
CA PHE A 7 -16.58 3.57 2.11
C PHE A 7 -15.56 3.24 1.01
N ILE A 8 -15.57 1.99 0.51
CA ILE A 8 -14.72 1.58 -0.62
C ILE A 8 -15.08 2.33 -1.91
N GLU A 9 -16.36 2.55 -2.20
CA GLU A 9 -16.80 3.33 -3.37
C GLU A 9 -16.38 4.80 -3.29
N GLU A 10 -16.42 5.39 -2.09
CA GLU A 10 -16.01 6.77 -1.83
C GLU A 10 -14.48 6.94 -1.92
N LEU A 11 -13.73 5.98 -1.37
CA LEU A 11 -12.28 5.84 -1.58
C LEU A 11 -11.93 5.62 -3.06
N LEU A 12 -12.75 4.88 -3.80
CA LEU A 12 -12.58 4.66 -5.24
C LEU A 12 -12.78 5.93 -6.07
N LYS A 13 -13.68 6.82 -5.64
CA LYS A 13 -13.88 8.14 -6.27
C LYS A 13 -12.72 9.09 -5.96
N LYS A 14 -12.13 8.99 -4.77
CA LYS A 14 -11.00 9.82 -4.33
C LYS A 14 -9.65 9.11 -4.44
N THR A 15 -9.56 8.03 -5.21
CA THR A 15 -8.36 7.18 -5.24
C THR A 15 -7.11 7.96 -5.58
N ASP A 16 -7.19 8.95 -6.47
CA ASP A 16 -6.03 9.76 -6.85
C ASP A 16 -5.52 10.62 -5.68
N ILE A 17 -6.43 11.19 -4.87
CA ILE A 17 -6.07 11.94 -3.66
C ILE A 17 -5.49 11.00 -2.59
N VAL A 18 -6.10 9.83 -2.41
CA VAL A 18 -5.64 8.83 -1.42
C VAL A 18 -4.26 8.29 -1.80
N VAL A 19 -4.05 7.96 -3.08
CA VAL A 19 -2.76 7.54 -3.64
C VAL A 19 -1.72 8.62 -3.41
N MET A 20 -2.04 9.89 -3.69
CA MET A 20 -1.12 11.01 -3.44
C MET A 20 -0.72 11.11 -1.96
N ILE A 21 -1.68 11.02 -1.03
CA ILE A 21 -1.40 11.01 0.42
C ILE A 21 -0.52 9.82 0.80
N LEU A 22 -0.84 8.62 0.28
CA LEU A 22 -0.04 7.41 0.52
C LEU A 22 1.38 7.55 -0.04
N THR A 23 1.57 8.23 -1.18
CA THR A 23 2.91 8.52 -1.72
C THR A 23 3.70 9.44 -0.79
N ILE A 24 3.08 10.49 -0.24
CA ILE A 24 3.75 11.38 0.72
C ILE A 24 4.17 10.58 1.97
N VAL A 25 3.25 9.78 2.52
CA VAL A 25 3.54 8.91 3.68
C VAL A 25 4.66 7.93 3.36
N LEU A 26 4.67 7.34 2.16
CA LEU A 26 5.70 6.40 1.71
C LEU A 26 7.07 7.06 1.67
N VAL A 27 7.19 8.24 1.06
CA VAL A 27 8.47 8.98 0.97
C VAL A 27 9.02 9.32 2.35
N ILE A 28 8.16 9.81 3.25
CA ILE A 28 8.54 10.11 4.65
C ILE A 28 8.97 8.83 5.37
N SER A 29 8.22 7.73 5.20
CA SER A 29 8.53 6.46 5.84
C SER A 29 9.87 5.89 5.36
N ILE A 30 10.15 5.96 4.05
CA ILE A 30 11.44 5.52 3.47
C ILE A 30 12.60 6.33 4.07
N PHE A 31 12.45 7.65 4.20
CA PHE A 31 13.46 8.49 4.85
C PHE A 31 13.74 8.02 6.29
N PHE A 32 12.68 7.72 7.05
CA PHE A 32 12.83 7.20 8.41
C PHE A 32 13.41 5.79 8.50
N VAL A 33 13.18 4.92 7.51
CA VAL A 33 13.84 3.59 7.45
C VAL A 33 15.36 3.76 7.39
N PHE A 34 15.87 4.71 6.61
CA PHE A 34 17.31 4.96 6.53
C PHE A 34 17.87 5.65 7.78
N GLN A 35 17.07 6.50 8.43
CA GLN A 35 17.50 7.20 9.64
C GLN A 35 17.47 6.30 10.89
N TYR A 36 16.51 5.38 10.97
CA TYR A 36 16.29 4.49 12.10
C TYR A 36 16.20 3.02 11.61
N PRO A 37 17.32 2.43 11.17
CA PRO A 37 17.33 1.11 10.53
C PRO A 37 16.91 -0.03 11.47
N ASN A 38 17.01 0.17 12.79
CA ASN A 38 16.63 -0.80 13.81
C ASN A 38 15.18 -0.61 14.28
N ASP A 39 14.47 0.41 13.80
CA ASP A 39 13.06 0.61 14.13
C ASP A 39 12.16 -0.10 13.11
N GLN A 40 11.26 -0.93 13.63
CA GLN A 40 10.29 -1.66 12.81
C GLN A 40 9.18 -0.76 12.23
N TRP A 41 8.85 0.36 12.88
CA TRP A 41 7.70 1.19 12.51
C TRP A 41 7.82 1.88 11.15
N PRO A 42 8.97 2.49 10.79
CA PRO A 42 9.17 3.04 9.45
C PRO A 42 9.02 2.00 8.34
N ILE A 43 9.49 0.76 8.59
CA ILE A 43 9.39 -0.37 7.63
C ILE A 43 7.92 -0.74 7.42
N ILE A 44 7.16 -0.93 8.51
CA ILE A 44 5.73 -1.22 8.44
C ILE A 44 5.00 -0.11 7.67
N SER A 45 5.28 1.15 8.01
CA SER A 45 4.64 2.30 7.38
C SER A 45 4.95 2.41 5.88
N ALA A 46 6.20 2.19 5.48
CA ALA A 46 6.61 2.21 4.07
C ALA A 46 5.95 1.07 3.28
N CYS A 47 6.00 -0.16 3.80
CA CYS A 47 5.38 -1.30 3.13
C CYS A 47 3.85 -1.21 3.10
N ALA A 48 3.21 -0.75 4.18
CA ALA A 48 1.77 -0.57 4.21
C ALA A 48 1.31 0.50 3.20
N SER A 49 1.95 1.66 3.18
CA SER A 49 1.59 2.75 2.26
C SER A 49 1.86 2.40 0.79
N GLY A 50 3.03 1.85 0.47
CA GLY A 50 3.37 1.40 -0.88
C GLY A 50 2.49 0.23 -1.36
N GLY A 51 2.20 -0.72 -0.47
CA GLY A 51 1.31 -1.85 -0.75
C GLY A 51 -0.14 -1.41 -1.02
N LEU A 52 -0.69 -0.55 -0.16
CA LEU A 52 -2.03 0.03 -0.34
C LEU A 52 -2.12 0.86 -1.63
N MET A 53 -1.10 1.64 -1.95
CA MET A 53 -1.02 2.41 -3.19
C MET A 53 -1.11 1.50 -4.43
N ASN A 54 -0.37 0.39 -4.42
CA ASN A 54 -0.41 -0.61 -5.50
C ASN A 54 -1.78 -1.32 -5.59
N ILE A 55 -2.39 -1.68 -4.46
CA ILE A 55 -3.73 -2.28 -4.43
C ILE A 55 -4.76 -1.32 -5.01
N LEU A 56 -4.79 -0.07 -4.57
CA LEU A 56 -5.74 0.93 -5.03
C LEU A 56 -5.58 1.23 -6.52
N THR A 57 -4.32 1.36 -6.98
CA THR A 57 -4.02 1.56 -8.40
C THR A 57 -4.45 0.36 -9.24
N GLY A 58 -4.17 -0.85 -8.77
CA GLY A 58 -4.59 -2.09 -9.41
C GLY A 58 -6.11 -2.23 -9.50
N LEU A 59 -6.84 -1.92 -8.42
CA LEU A 59 -8.30 -1.91 -8.38
C LEU A 59 -8.91 -0.86 -9.34
N LYS A 60 -8.24 0.27 -9.56
CA LYS A 60 -8.65 1.25 -10.58
C LYS A 60 -8.45 0.70 -11.99
N GLN A 61 -7.32 0.02 -12.24
CA GLN A 61 -7.01 -0.57 -13.54
C GLN A 61 -7.90 -1.77 -13.88
N THR A 62 -8.29 -2.60 -12.91
CA THR A 62 -9.14 -3.78 -13.16
C THR A 62 -10.55 -3.44 -13.64
N LYS A 63 -11.02 -2.22 -13.41
CA LYS A 63 -12.27 -1.71 -13.97
C LYS A 63 -12.23 -1.53 -15.49
N ASN A 64 -11.04 -1.36 -16.09
CA ASN A 64 -10.88 -1.29 -17.53
C ASN A 64 -10.56 -2.69 -18.08
N PRO A 65 -11.42 -3.27 -18.96
CA PRO A 65 -11.21 -4.61 -19.50
C PRO A 65 -9.83 -4.81 -20.14
N SER A 66 -9.32 -3.79 -20.85
CA SER A 66 -8.02 -3.83 -21.51
C SER A 66 -6.83 -3.89 -20.54
N LYS A 67 -7.01 -3.42 -19.30
CA LYS A 67 -5.96 -3.38 -18.27
C LYS A 67 -6.20 -4.37 -17.13
N LYS A 68 -7.19 -5.25 -17.25
CA LYS A 68 -7.63 -6.14 -16.16
C LYS A 68 -6.52 -7.06 -15.64
N SER A 69 -5.72 -7.63 -16.53
CA SER A 69 -4.59 -8.50 -16.16
C SER A 69 -3.54 -7.71 -15.37
N SER A 70 -3.05 -6.60 -15.93
CA SER A 70 -2.12 -5.67 -15.26
C SER A 70 -2.64 -5.21 -13.90
N GLY A 71 -3.91 -4.82 -13.82
CA GLY A 71 -4.53 -4.40 -12.57
C GLY A 71 -4.51 -5.48 -11.49
N MET A 72 -4.76 -6.75 -11.85
CA MET A 72 -4.65 -7.86 -10.91
C MET A 72 -3.21 -8.08 -10.45
N THR A 73 -2.22 -7.93 -11.34
CA THR A 73 -0.79 -7.98 -10.96
C THR A 73 -0.45 -6.90 -9.94
N PHE A 74 -0.91 -5.66 -10.15
CA PHE A 74 -0.71 -4.57 -9.19
C PHE A 74 -1.34 -4.86 -7.82
N VAL A 75 -2.55 -5.43 -7.80
CA VAL A 75 -3.20 -5.87 -6.55
C VAL A 75 -2.36 -6.93 -5.84
N MET A 76 -1.91 -7.95 -6.57
CA MET A 76 -1.13 -9.05 -6.00
C MET A 76 0.22 -8.56 -5.45
N LEU A 77 0.94 -7.73 -6.22
CA LEU A 77 2.18 -7.11 -5.77
C LEU A 77 1.95 -6.24 -4.53
N GLY A 78 0.87 -5.47 -4.49
CA GLY A 78 0.54 -4.66 -3.33
C GLY A 78 0.31 -5.51 -2.08
N VAL A 79 -0.41 -6.63 -2.19
CA VAL A 79 -0.61 -7.58 -1.08
C VAL A 79 0.73 -8.18 -0.61
N ILE A 80 1.58 -8.60 -1.54
CA ILE A 80 2.91 -9.15 -1.24
C ILE A 80 3.76 -8.13 -0.48
N ILE A 81 3.77 -6.86 -0.92
CA ILE A 81 4.53 -5.79 -0.26
C ILE A 81 4.05 -5.58 1.18
N VAL A 82 2.73 -5.59 1.44
CA VAL A 82 2.19 -5.48 2.81
C VAL A 82 2.69 -6.63 3.68
N ILE A 83 2.62 -7.87 3.18
CA ILE A 83 3.07 -9.06 3.91
C ILE A 83 4.58 -8.99 4.21
N LEU A 84 5.39 -8.62 3.20
CA LEU A 84 6.83 -8.45 3.38
C LEU A 84 7.16 -7.40 4.44
N GLY A 85 6.39 -6.32 4.53
CA GLY A 85 6.55 -5.31 5.58
C GLY A 85 6.45 -5.90 6.98
N PHE A 86 5.46 -6.76 7.24
CA PHE A 86 5.31 -7.43 8.53
C PHE A 86 6.43 -8.42 8.82
N ILE A 87 6.90 -9.15 7.79
CA ILE A 87 8.01 -10.09 7.94
C ILE A 87 9.30 -9.34 8.30
N LEU A 88 9.65 -8.30 7.53
CA LEU A 88 10.86 -7.49 7.76
C LEU A 88 10.81 -6.78 9.12
N ALA A 89 9.65 -6.27 9.50
CA ALA A 89 9.45 -5.66 10.81
C ALA A 89 9.69 -6.65 11.96
N GLY A 90 9.21 -7.90 11.82
CA GLY A 90 9.49 -8.96 12.78
C GLY A 90 10.99 -9.28 12.87
N MET A 91 11.67 -9.39 11.73
CA MET A 91 13.11 -9.63 11.68
C MET A 91 13.92 -8.51 12.35
N VAL A 92 13.50 -7.25 12.20
CA VAL A 92 14.17 -6.09 12.80
C VAL A 92 13.88 -5.98 14.30
N LYS A 93 12.67 -6.35 14.74
CA LYS A 93 12.31 -6.36 16.16
C LYS A 93 13.10 -7.39 16.97
N ASP A 94 13.41 -8.52 16.34
CA ASP A 94 14.10 -9.65 16.98
C ASP A 94 15.63 -9.62 16.80
N ALA A 95 16.17 -8.58 16.14
CA ALA A 95 17.60 -8.34 15.91
C ALA A 95 18.23 -7.42 16.97
#